data_AF-A0A349ZR18-F1
#
_entry.id   AF-A0A349ZR18-F1
#
_cell.length_a   1.000
_cell.length_b   1.000
_cell.length_c   1.000
_cell.angle_alpha   90.00
_cell.angle_beta   90.00
_cell.angle_gamma   90.00
#
_symmetry.space_group_name_H-M   'P 1'
#
loop_
_entity.id
_entity.type
_entity.pdbx_description
1 polymer ?
#
loop_
_entity_poly.entity_id
_entity_poly.type
_entity_poly.pdbx_seq_one_letter_code
_entity_poly.pdbx_strand_id
1 'polypeptide(L)'
;MRYWHGSAGLVRIFSIFGNIRALYILNGFIILLLIILLLFLMIRHKMAAPAAAVCIGAVMISIWFVPFSLEYTWTVMLALIFSVAALQISIKKPDRPLYGLFLFSGMLTCYMDFLTTETLTLTLPLLILLYREHGEQKENYKRTAGRSVIWAVGFIMTWISKWVMASVVLKENAMPYVTEHVEERLGGNIGISLPGYLLGAVWRNLSCLFPFGYGPAGLMAGLALLIFAAYRLYVYKVSGWDRKYLTALAAIAVIPFIRFLVLHNHSYLHYFFTYRALMGTVTAAVLVIWEINRPSGV
;
A
#
# COMPACT_ATOMS: atom_id res chain seq x y z
N MET A 1 18.16 17.48 15.42
CA MET A 1 17.51 16.18 15.71
C MET A 1 17.68 15.22 14.54
N ARG A 2 17.67 13.90 14.75
CA ARG A 2 17.50 12.91 13.66
C ARG A 2 16.05 12.43 13.66
N TYR A 3 15.51 12.10 12.49
CA TYR A 3 14.11 11.68 12.37
C TYR A 3 13.83 10.40 13.17
N TRP A 4 12.67 10.36 13.82
CA TRP A 4 12.27 9.23 14.66
C TRP A 4 11.92 8.00 13.80
N HIS A 5 12.72 6.94 13.98
CA HIS A 5 12.52 5.62 13.39
C HIS A 5 12.10 4.58 14.44
N GLY A 6 10.82 4.22 14.48
CA GLY A 6 10.30 3.27 15.48
C GLY A 6 10.95 1.89 15.40
N SER A 7 11.16 1.39 14.19
CA SER A 7 11.79 0.10 13.95
C SER A 7 13.27 0.04 14.33
N ALA A 8 13.97 1.18 14.47
CA ALA A 8 15.35 1.17 14.95
C ALA A 8 15.47 0.54 16.36
N GLY A 9 14.44 0.68 17.21
CA GLY A 9 14.39 -0.01 18.50
C GLY A 9 14.39 -1.53 18.34
N LEU A 10 13.56 -2.05 17.44
CA LEU A 10 13.49 -3.50 17.16
C LEU A 10 14.78 -4.02 16.53
N VAL A 11 15.37 -3.27 15.60
CA VAL A 11 16.65 -3.62 14.99
C VAL A 11 17.73 -3.73 16.05
N ARG A 12 17.82 -2.77 16.98
CA ARG A 12 18.82 -2.80 18.07
C ARG A 12 18.65 -4.01 18.98
N ILE A 13 17.41 -4.32 19.37
CA ILE A 13 17.13 -5.51 20.20
C ILE A 13 17.57 -6.78 19.47
N PHE A 14 17.24 -6.90 18.19
CA PHE A 14 17.66 -8.04 17.38
C PHE A 14 19.19 -8.12 17.26
N SER A 15 19.88 -6.99 17.10
CA SER A 15 21.33 -6.91 16.97
C SER A 15 22.10 -7.39 18.22
N ILE A 16 21.45 -7.57 19.36
CA ILE A 16 22.05 -8.20 20.55
C ILE A 16 22.33 -9.68 20.28
N PHE A 17 21.47 -10.35 19.50
CA PHE A 17 21.52 -11.80 19.28
C PHE A 17 21.97 -12.19 17.88
N GLY A 18 21.87 -11.29 16.90
CA GLY A 18 22.11 -11.60 15.50
C GLY A 18 22.78 -10.46 14.73
N ASN A 19 23.13 -10.74 13.48
CA ASN A 19 23.69 -9.76 12.55
C ASN A 19 22.66 -9.33 11.49
N ILE A 20 23.02 -8.34 10.67
CA ILE A 20 22.13 -7.80 9.63
C ILE A 20 21.67 -8.87 8.61
N ARG A 21 22.52 -9.86 8.28
CA ARG A 21 22.15 -10.96 7.38
C ARG A 21 21.06 -11.84 8.00
N ALA A 22 21.19 -12.17 9.28
CA ALA A 22 20.17 -12.92 10.00
C ALA A 22 18.84 -12.16 10.05
N LEU A 23 18.88 -10.83 10.22
CA LEU A 23 17.69 -9.98 10.20
C LEU A 23 16.99 -10.02 8.83
N TYR A 24 17.73 -9.94 7.73
CA TYR A 24 17.15 -10.03 6.39
C TYR A 24 16.50 -11.39 6.11
N ILE A 25 17.14 -12.48 6.55
CA ILE A 25 16.56 -13.83 6.42
C ILE A 25 15.28 -13.94 7.25
N LEU A 26 15.29 -13.45 8.49
CA LEU A 26 14.12 -13.42 9.35
C LEU A 26 12.98 -12.60 8.71
N ASN A 27 13.29 -11.42 8.17
CA ASN A 27 12.31 -10.59 7.48
C ASN A 27 11.68 -11.32 6.29
N GLY A 28 12.51 -12.01 5.50
CA GLY A 28 12.07 -12.80 4.36
C GLY A 28 11.15 -13.93 4.76
N PHE A 29 11.51 -14.66 5.82
CA PHE A 29 10.70 -15.73 6.37
C PHE A 29 9.34 -15.23 6.88
N ILE A 30 9.32 -14.12 7.64
CA ILE A 30 8.09 -13.52 8.17
C ILE A 30 7.18 -13.05 7.02
N ILE A 31 7.73 -12.34 6.02
CA ILE A 31 6.95 -11.89 4.86
C ILE A 31 6.37 -13.07 4.09
N LEU A 32 7.17 -14.11 3.83
CA LEU A 32 6.71 -15.31 3.15
C LEU A 32 5.58 -16.00 3.91
N LEU A 33 5.74 -16.18 5.23
CA LEU A 33 4.72 -16.79 6.09
C LEU A 33 3.42 -15.99 6.07
N LEU A 34 3.50 -14.66 6.15
CA LEU A 34 2.33 -13.78 6.09
C LEU A 34 1.62 -13.83 4.73
N ILE A 35 2.37 -13.90 3.62
CA ILE A 35 1.79 -14.09 2.28
C ILE A 35 1.07 -15.44 2.21
N ILE A 36 1.73 -16.53 2.61
CA ILE A 36 1.12 -17.87 2.61
C ILE A 36 -0.15 -17.89 3.46
N LEU A 37 -0.11 -17.30 4.66
CA LEU A 37 -1.27 -17.22 5.55
C LEU A 37 -2.41 -16.43 4.91
N LEU A 38 -2.11 -15.27 4.30
CA LEU A 38 -3.13 -14.43 3.65
C LEU A 38 -3.77 -15.17 2.47
N LEU A 39 -2.96 -15.80 1.61
CA LEU A 39 -3.44 -16.58 0.47
C LEU A 39 -4.24 -17.80 0.91
N PHE A 40 -3.77 -18.53 1.92
CA PHE A 40 -4.50 -19.65 2.51
C PHE A 40 -5.90 -19.23 3.00
N LEU A 41 -6.00 -18.11 3.73
CA LEU A 41 -7.28 -17.59 4.20
C LEU A 41 -8.19 -17.19 3.04
N MET A 42 -7.66 -16.52 2.02
CA MET A 42 -8.44 -16.14 0.84
C MET A 42 -8.98 -17.36 0.09
N ILE A 43 -8.13 -18.35 -0.18
CA ILE A 43 -8.52 -19.58 -0.89
C ILE A 43 -9.57 -20.36 -0.09
N ARG A 44 -9.35 -20.53 1.23
CA ARG A 44 -10.29 -21.21 2.13
C ARG A 44 -11.68 -20.55 2.12
N HIS A 45 -11.74 -19.23 1.93
CA HIS A 45 -12.98 -18.46 1.89
C HIS A 45 -13.45 -18.12 0.47
N LYS A 46 -13.03 -18.89 -0.54
CA LYS A 46 -13.45 -18.76 -1.96
C LYS A 46 -13.14 -17.38 -2.59
N MET A 47 -12.13 -16.68 -2.07
CA MET A 47 -11.68 -15.36 -2.56
C MET A 47 -10.49 -15.51 -3.52
N ALA A 48 -10.64 -16.29 -4.58
CA ALA A 48 -9.56 -16.56 -5.53
C ALA A 48 -9.08 -15.31 -6.28
N ALA A 49 -9.98 -14.36 -6.57
CA ALA A 49 -9.62 -13.15 -7.30
C ALA A 49 -8.72 -12.19 -6.48
N PRO A 50 -9.03 -11.84 -5.22
CA PRO A 50 -8.09 -11.14 -4.35
C PRO A 50 -6.75 -11.88 -4.19
N ALA A 51 -6.76 -13.22 -4.06
CA ALA A 51 -5.53 -13.99 -3.94
C ALA A 51 -4.62 -13.81 -5.16
N ALA A 52 -5.18 -13.95 -6.36
CA ALA A 52 -4.45 -13.70 -7.60
C ALA A 52 -3.98 -12.24 -7.72
N ALA A 53 -4.84 -11.28 -7.37
CA ALA A 53 -4.52 -9.85 -7.41
C ALA A 53 -3.39 -9.45 -6.44
N VAL A 54 -3.33 -10.07 -5.26
CA VAL A 54 -2.22 -9.88 -4.30
C VAL A 54 -0.93 -10.51 -4.84
N CYS A 55 -0.98 -11.72 -5.41
CA CYS A 55 0.19 -12.34 -6.02
C CYS A 55 0.76 -11.49 -7.17
N ILE A 56 -0.10 -11.04 -8.11
CA ILE A 56 0.30 -10.19 -9.22
C ILE A 56 0.87 -8.86 -8.69
N GLY A 57 0.19 -8.22 -7.74
CA GLY A 57 0.69 -6.99 -7.10
C GLY A 57 2.06 -7.18 -6.47
N ALA A 58 2.26 -8.25 -5.71
CA ALA A 58 3.52 -8.58 -5.06
C ALA A 58 4.66 -8.82 -6.07
N VAL A 59 4.38 -9.51 -7.17
CA VAL A 59 5.35 -9.71 -8.26
C VAL A 59 5.71 -8.38 -8.92
N MET A 60 4.71 -7.54 -9.23
CA MET A 60 4.93 -6.26 -9.91
C MET A 60 5.76 -5.28 -9.08
N ILE A 61 5.68 -5.36 -7.75
CA ILE A 61 6.51 -4.52 -6.85
C ILE A 61 7.84 -5.17 -6.46
N SER A 62 8.20 -6.29 -7.10
CA SER A 62 9.40 -7.08 -6.82
C SER A 62 9.56 -7.37 -5.33
N ILE A 63 8.52 -7.97 -4.72
CA ILE A 63 8.41 -8.16 -3.27
C ILE A 63 9.61 -8.92 -2.65
N TRP A 64 10.33 -9.72 -3.44
CA TRP A 64 11.52 -10.45 -2.99
C TRP A 64 12.70 -9.56 -2.61
N PHE A 65 12.73 -8.28 -3.04
CA PHE A 65 13.74 -7.33 -2.57
C PHE A 65 13.39 -6.70 -1.21
N VAL A 66 12.13 -6.77 -0.78
CA VAL A 66 11.64 -6.12 0.44
C VAL A 66 12.38 -6.55 1.71
N PRO A 67 12.67 -7.84 1.94
CA PRO A 67 13.37 -8.27 3.15
C PRO A 67 14.75 -7.63 3.37
N PHE A 68 15.39 -7.17 2.30
CA PHE A 68 16.75 -6.65 2.30
C PHE A 68 16.83 -5.13 2.53
N SER A 69 15.69 -4.45 2.73
CA SER A 69 15.67 -3.03 3.09
C SER A 69 14.90 -2.78 4.37
N LEU A 70 15.61 -2.25 5.37
CA LEU A 70 15.01 -1.88 6.66
C LEU A 70 14.10 -0.64 6.58
N GLU A 71 14.11 0.09 5.46
CA GLU A 71 13.26 1.28 5.31
C GLU A 71 11.81 0.90 5.05
N TYR A 72 11.56 -0.05 4.15
CA TYR A 72 10.21 -0.41 3.69
C TYR A 72 9.80 -1.86 3.98
N THR A 73 10.66 -2.68 4.61
CA THR A 73 10.26 -4.03 5.05
C THR A 73 9.12 -3.97 6.08
N TRP A 74 9.15 -2.99 6.98
CA TRP A 74 8.18 -2.87 8.07
C TRP A 74 6.79 -2.55 7.55
N THR A 75 6.67 -1.61 6.62
CA THR A 75 5.38 -1.22 6.02
C THR A 75 4.74 -2.36 5.25
N VAL A 76 5.51 -3.14 4.48
CA VAL A 76 4.99 -4.32 3.77
C VAL A 76 4.54 -5.40 4.75
N MET A 77 5.31 -5.68 5.80
CA MET A 77 4.88 -6.61 6.86
C MET A 77 3.59 -6.13 7.53
N LEU A 78 3.49 -4.85 7.89
CA LEU A 78 2.29 -4.27 8.48
C LEU A 78 1.10 -4.40 7.53
N ALA A 79 1.27 -4.09 6.24
CA ALA A 79 0.21 -4.24 5.25
C ALA A 79 -0.33 -5.67 5.18
N LEU A 80 0.55 -6.68 5.23
CA LEU A 80 0.15 -8.09 5.25
C LEU A 80 -0.52 -8.47 6.57
N ILE A 81 0.04 -8.06 7.72
CA ILE A 81 -0.54 -8.31 9.05
C ILE A 81 -1.95 -7.72 9.14
N PHE A 82 -2.13 -6.46 8.75
CA PHE A 82 -3.43 -5.80 8.77
C PHE A 82 -4.40 -6.41 7.76
N SER A 83 -3.93 -6.90 6.62
CA SER A 83 -4.76 -7.64 5.66
C SER A 83 -5.26 -8.96 6.23
N VAL A 84 -4.38 -9.74 6.87
CA VAL A 84 -4.74 -10.98 7.56
C VAL A 84 -5.73 -10.69 8.69
N ALA A 85 -5.44 -9.71 9.55
CA ALA A 85 -6.30 -9.35 10.67
C ALA A 85 -7.68 -8.85 10.21
N ALA A 86 -7.72 -7.97 9.20
CA ALA A 86 -8.95 -7.46 8.61
C ALA A 86 -9.81 -8.60 8.06
N LEU A 87 -9.21 -9.51 7.27
CA LEU A 87 -9.91 -10.65 6.71
C LEU A 87 -10.43 -11.58 7.80
N GLN A 88 -9.59 -11.97 8.78
CA GLN A 88 -10.03 -12.85 9.87
C GLN A 88 -11.15 -12.25 10.73
N ILE A 89 -11.05 -10.95 11.07
CA ILE A 89 -12.08 -10.31 11.89
C ILE A 89 -13.38 -10.17 11.08
N SER A 90 -13.31 -9.81 9.80
CA SER A 90 -14.52 -9.74 8.95
C SER A 90 -15.19 -11.10 8.74
N ILE A 91 -14.43 -12.20 8.68
CA ILE A 91 -14.99 -13.56 8.68
C ILE A 91 -15.74 -13.85 9.99
N LYS A 92 -15.14 -13.52 11.13
CA LYS A 92 -15.72 -13.83 12.46
C LYS A 92 -16.84 -12.87 12.87
N LYS A 93 -16.78 -11.62 12.41
CA LYS A 93 -17.66 -10.51 12.81
C LYS A 93 -17.94 -9.64 11.58
N PRO A 94 -18.80 -10.09 10.64
CA PRO A 94 -19.00 -9.46 9.33
C PRO A 94 -19.51 -8.02 9.42
N ASP A 95 -20.30 -7.70 10.44
CA ASP A 95 -20.89 -6.36 10.59
C ASP A 95 -19.98 -5.39 11.35
N ARG A 96 -18.83 -5.85 11.87
CA ARG A 96 -17.91 -4.99 12.63
C ARG A 96 -17.27 -3.95 11.68
N PRO A 97 -17.30 -2.64 12.02
CA PRO A 97 -16.84 -1.61 11.10
C PRO A 97 -15.32 -1.55 10.91
N LEU A 98 -14.54 -2.12 11.83
CA LEU A 98 -13.07 -2.16 11.82
C LEU A 98 -12.35 -0.81 11.88
N TYR A 99 -13.03 0.28 12.25
CA TYR A 99 -12.39 1.61 12.38
C TYR A 99 -11.17 1.57 13.31
N GLY A 100 -11.25 0.91 14.47
CA GLY A 100 -10.12 0.78 15.38
C GLY A 100 -8.91 0.05 14.77
N LEU A 101 -9.13 -0.92 13.87
CA LEU A 101 -8.04 -1.62 13.17
C LEU A 101 -7.32 -0.67 12.21
N PHE A 102 -8.07 0.12 11.44
CA PHE A 102 -7.50 1.08 10.51
C PHE A 102 -6.84 2.27 11.22
N LEU A 103 -7.39 2.72 12.36
CA LEU A 103 -6.75 3.72 13.21
C LEU A 103 -5.38 3.22 13.67
N PHE A 104 -5.34 2.01 14.26
CA PHE A 104 -4.10 1.41 14.75
C PHE A 104 -3.10 1.13 13.62
N SER A 105 -3.59 0.73 12.44
CA SER A 105 -2.77 0.61 11.24
C SER A 105 -2.11 1.93 10.88
N GLY A 106 -2.86 3.03 10.79
CA GLY A 106 -2.29 4.35 10.49
C GLY A 106 -1.24 4.78 11.52
N MET A 107 -1.53 4.57 12.81
CA MET A 107 -0.60 4.89 13.90
C MET A 107 0.71 4.10 13.79
N LEU A 108 0.61 2.77 13.66
CA LEU A 108 1.77 1.89 13.63
C LEU A 108 2.60 2.09 12.35
N THR A 109 1.95 2.37 11.22
CA THR A 109 2.63 2.74 9.98
C THR A 109 3.44 4.01 10.16
N CYS A 110 2.87 5.09 10.72
CA CYS A 110 3.60 6.33 10.97
C CYS A 110 4.78 6.15 11.95
N TYR A 111 4.63 5.26 12.94
CA TYR A 111 5.69 4.94 13.88
C TYR A 111 6.86 4.22 13.22
N MET A 112 6.58 3.25 12.35
CA MET A 112 7.56 2.36 11.73
C MET A 112 8.18 2.88 10.43
N ASP A 113 7.48 3.77 9.73
CA ASP A 113 7.79 4.16 8.35
C ASP A 113 8.51 5.52 8.21
N PHE A 114 9.24 5.66 7.10
CA PHE A 114 9.89 6.89 6.65
C PHE A 114 9.20 7.54 5.45
N LEU A 115 7.89 7.34 5.30
CA LEU A 115 7.16 7.68 4.07
C LEU A 115 7.74 6.86 2.91
N THR A 116 7.69 5.54 3.02
CA THR A 116 8.14 4.65 1.93
C THR A 116 6.94 4.19 1.12
N THR A 117 6.15 3.29 1.70
CA THR A 117 5.00 2.63 1.09
C THR A 117 3.81 2.64 2.04
N GLU A 118 3.70 3.68 2.86
CA GLU A 118 2.74 3.83 3.97
C GLU A 118 1.30 3.50 3.55
N THR A 119 0.90 3.96 2.37
CA THR A 119 -0.46 3.79 1.83
C THR A 119 -0.84 2.32 1.61
N LEU A 120 0.13 1.41 1.51
CA LEU A 120 -0.11 -0.02 1.35
C LEU A 120 -0.80 -0.62 2.59
N THR A 121 -0.52 -0.09 3.78
CA THR A 121 -1.15 -0.51 5.05
C THR A 121 -2.62 -0.12 5.18
N LEU A 122 -3.09 0.75 4.28
CA LEU A 122 -4.50 1.09 4.08
C LEU A 122 -5.08 0.34 2.87
N THR A 123 -4.48 0.50 1.69
CA THR A 123 -5.09 0.08 0.42
C THR A 123 -5.28 -1.42 0.34
N LEU A 124 -4.29 -2.23 0.74
CA LEU A 124 -4.35 -3.68 0.66
C LEU A 124 -5.47 -4.29 1.54
N PRO A 125 -5.52 -4.04 2.86
CA PRO A 125 -6.62 -4.56 3.69
C PRO A 125 -7.99 -4.01 3.25
N LEU A 126 -8.06 -2.76 2.78
CA LEU A 126 -9.31 -2.14 2.35
C LEU A 126 -9.87 -2.78 1.07
N LEU A 127 -9.03 -3.09 0.09
CA LEU A 127 -9.43 -3.78 -1.14
C LEU A 127 -9.95 -5.20 -0.86
N ILE A 128 -9.28 -5.92 0.04
CA ILE A 128 -9.68 -7.27 0.44
C ILE A 128 -11.04 -7.27 1.14
N LEU A 129 -11.25 -6.32 2.06
CA LEU A 129 -12.54 -6.15 2.73
C LEU A 129 -13.63 -5.73 1.76
N LEU A 130 -13.36 -4.77 0.87
CA LEU A 130 -14.34 -4.28 -0.10
C LEU A 130 -14.78 -5.41 -1.05
N TYR A 131 -13.85 -6.22 -1.56
CA TYR A 131 -14.17 -7.39 -2.39
C TYR A 131 -15.07 -8.38 -1.65
N ARG A 132 -14.72 -8.70 -0.39
CA ARG A 132 -15.52 -9.63 0.43
C ARG A 132 -16.93 -9.10 0.66
N GLU A 133 -17.03 -7.85 1.11
CA GLU A 133 -18.32 -7.21 1.41
C GLU A 133 -19.19 -7.15 0.15
N HIS A 134 -18.62 -6.86 -1.01
CA HIS A 134 -19.33 -6.87 -2.28
C HIS A 134 -19.83 -8.28 -2.67
N GLY A 135 -19.00 -9.32 -2.51
CA GLY A 135 -19.41 -10.71 -2.76
C GLY A 135 -20.53 -11.20 -1.83
N GLU A 136 -20.66 -10.61 -0.64
CA GLU A 136 -21.72 -10.89 0.33
C GLU A 136 -22.94 -9.94 0.20
N GLN A 137 -22.93 -9.00 -0.75
CA GLN A 137 -23.94 -7.92 -0.89
C GLN A 137 -24.09 -7.06 0.38
N LYS A 138 -22.98 -6.87 1.10
CA LYS A 138 -22.87 -6.11 2.35
C LYS A 138 -21.96 -4.89 2.20
N GLU A 139 -21.68 -4.47 0.97
CA GLU A 139 -20.83 -3.33 0.69
C GLU A 139 -21.41 -2.06 1.31
N ASN A 140 -20.54 -1.34 2.02
CA ASN A 140 -20.89 -0.05 2.60
C ASN A 140 -19.80 0.95 2.26
N TYR A 141 -20.03 1.71 1.20
CA TYR A 141 -19.08 2.69 0.68
C TYR A 141 -18.76 3.80 1.69
N LYS A 142 -19.72 4.19 2.54
CA LYS A 142 -19.48 5.14 3.64
C LYS A 142 -18.54 4.54 4.68
N ARG A 143 -18.70 3.25 5.00
CA ARG A 143 -17.80 2.52 5.90
C ARG A 143 -16.41 2.41 5.31
N THR A 144 -16.28 2.10 4.01
CA THR A 144 -15.00 2.08 3.29
C THR A 144 -14.30 3.43 3.34
N ALA A 145 -15.00 4.53 3.01
CA ALA A 145 -14.45 5.88 3.12
C ALA A 145 -14.06 6.23 4.57
N GLY A 146 -14.91 5.88 5.55
CA GLY A 146 -14.64 6.10 6.95
C GLY A 146 -13.39 5.37 7.46
N ARG A 147 -13.13 4.14 6.99
CA ARG A 147 -11.90 3.39 7.30
C ARG A 147 -10.66 4.13 6.77
N SER A 148 -10.72 4.68 5.56
CA SER A 148 -9.64 5.49 4.99
C SER A 148 -9.39 6.77 5.78
N VAL A 149 -10.44 7.49 6.16
CA VAL A 149 -10.34 8.71 6.97
C VAL A 149 -9.73 8.39 8.33
N ILE A 150 -10.22 7.35 9.02
CA ILE A 150 -9.73 6.97 10.34
C ILE A 150 -8.27 6.48 10.29
N TRP A 151 -7.86 5.79 9.22
CA TRP A 151 -6.44 5.49 9.00
C TRP A 151 -5.60 6.76 8.88
N ALA A 152 -6.06 7.73 8.08
CA ALA A 152 -5.35 9.01 7.90
C ALA A 152 -5.25 9.79 9.21
N VAL A 153 -6.33 9.82 10.02
CA VAL A 153 -6.32 10.41 11.36
C VAL A 153 -5.28 9.73 12.24
N GLY A 154 -5.24 8.40 12.29
CA GLY A 154 -4.25 7.65 13.08
C GLY A 154 -2.81 7.97 12.67
N PHE A 155 -2.57 8.05 11.35
CA PHE A 155 -1.27 8.40 10.80
C PHE A 155 -0.85 9.83 11.17
N ILE A 156 -1.69 10.82 10.85
CA ILE A 156 -1.39 12.26 11.06
C ILE A 156 -1.23 12.57 12.55
N MET A 157 -2.14 12.07 13.39
CA MET A 157 -2.07 12.33 14.84
C MET A 157 -0.83 11.70 15.46
N THR A 158 -0.40 10.52 15.00
CA THR A 158 0.86 9.92 15.46
C THR A 158 2.05 10.74 15.01
N TRP A 159 2.04 11.23 13.77
CA TRP A 159 3.11 12.08 13.26
C TRP A 159 3.28 13.35 14.09
N ILE A 160 2.18 14.06 14.37
CA ILE A 160 2.15 15.24 15.25
C ILE A 160 2.66 14.87 16.64
N SER A 161 2.16 13.76 17.21
CA SER A 161 2.51 13.31 18.56
C SER A 161 4.00 13.02 18.70
N LYS A 162 4.66 12.46 17.67
CA LYS A 162 6.12 12.21 17.68
C LYS A 162 6.91 13.50 17.90
N TRP A 163 6.51 14.59 17.25
CA TRP A 163 7.17 15.89 17.36
C TRP A 163 6.90 16.60 18.69
N VAL A 164 5.66 16.51 19.17
CA VAL A 164 5.30 17.01 20.49
C VAL A 164 6.10 16.28 21.57
N MET A 165 6.16 14.94 21.51
CA MET A 165 6.94 14.14 22.44
C MET A 165 8.43 14.45 22.36
N ALA A 166 9.00 14.56 21.15
CA ALA A 166 10.41 14.93 20.98
C ALA A 166 10.71 16.29 21.63
N SER A 167 9.82 17.27 21.44
CA SER A 167 9.99 18.60 22.02
C SER A 167 9.94 18.59 23.54
N VAL A 168 8.99 17.86 24.12
CA VAL A 168 8.84 17.74 25.59
C VAL A 168 10.02 16.99 26.22
N VAL A 169 10.46 15.89 25.62
CA VAL A 169 11.53 15.03 26.17
C VAL A 169 12.90 15.69 26.03
N LEU A 170 13.21 16.25 24.86
CA LEU A 170 14.49 16.92 24.62
C LEU A 170 14.54 18.33 25.22
N LYS A 171 13.39 18.88 25.63
CA LYS A 171 13.23 20.27 26.09
C LYS A 171 13.71 21.28 25.03
N GLU A 172 13.51 20.94 23.75
CA GLU A 172 13.89 21.74 22.59
C GLU A 172 12.66 22.00 21.71
N ASN A 173 12.63 23.11 20.98
CA ASN A 173 11.57 23.36 20.02
C ASN A 173 11.82 22.53 18.75
N ALA A 174 11.00 21.52 18.47
CA ALA A 174 11.12 20.72 17.26
C ALA A 174 10.56 21.42 16.00
N MET A 175 9.79 22.52 16.13
CA MET A 175 9.10 23.11 14.98
C MET A 175 10.00 23.54 13.82
N PRO A 176 11.17 24.20 14.04
CA PRO A 176 12.08 24.52 12.94
C PRO A 176 12.54 23.30 12.15
N TYR A 177 12.79 22.18 12.85
CA TYR A 177 13.18 20.92 12.22
C TYR A 177 12.01 20.27 11.46
N VAL A 178 10.78 20.38 11.99
CA VAL A 178 9.57 19.88 11.33
C VAL A 178 9.28 20.64 10.05
N THR A 179 9.36 21.97 10.06
CA THR A 179 9.09 22.81 8.88
C THR A 179 10.07 22.50 7.76
N GLU A 180 11.37 22.41 8.07
CA GLU A 180 12.41 22.00 7.12
C GLU A 180 12.11 20.60 6.53
N HIS A 181 11.76 19.63 7.38
CA HIS A 181 11.41 18.26 6.95
C HIS A 181 10.15 18.16 6.09
N VAL A 182 9.22 19.09 6.26
CA VAL A 182 8.00 19.17 5.46
C VAL A 182 8.31 19.83 4.12
N GLU A 183 9.03 20.95 4.13
CA GLU A 183 9.45 21.67 2.93
C GLU A 183 10.31 20.80 2.01
N GLU A 184 11.26 20.06 2.58
CA GLU A 184 12.06 19.10 1.83
C GLU A 184 11.17 18.07 1.13
N ARG A 185 10.08 17.60 1.75
CA ARG A 185 9.23 16.57 1.13
C ARG A 185 8.20 17.13 0.14
N LEU A 186 7.79 18.38 0.33
CA LEU A 186 6.74 19.05 -0.43
C LEU A 186 7.26 20.04 -1.49
N GLY A 187 8.53 20.42 -1.52
CA GLY A 187 8.94 21.62 -2.27
C GLY A 187 10.42 21.75 -2.61
N GLY A 188 11.16 20.62 -2.66
CA GLY A 188 12.57 20.64 -3.09
C GLY A 188 12.74 21.28 -4.48
N ASN A 189 13.69 22.22 -4.61
CA ASN A 189 13.96 22.89 -5.89
C ASN A 189 15.00 22.10 -6.69
N ILE A 190 14.54 21.33 -7.69
CA ILE A 190 15.40 20.58 -8.62
C ILE A 190 15.59 21.30 -9.97
N GLY A 191 15.24 22.58 -10.07
CA GLY A 191 15.39 23.36 -11.31
C GLY A 191 14.41 22.98 -12.44
N ILE A 192 13.29 22.32 -12.11
CA ILE A 192 12.23 21.92 -13.05
C ILE A 192 10.94 22.65 -12.69
N SER A 193 10.08 22.95 -13.68
CA SER A 193 8.76 23.53 -13.43
C SER A 193 7.89 22.61 -12.55
N LEU A 194 7.03 23.20 -11.71
CA LEU A 194 6.15 22.44 -10.81
C LEU A 194 5.29 21.39 -11.56
N PRO A 195 4.66 21.69 -12.71
CA PRO A 195 3.92 20.66 -13.47
C PRO A 195 4.82 19.51 -13.93
N GLY A 196 6.01 19.82 -14.46
CA GLY A 196 6.98 18.79 -14.86
C GLY A 196 7.46 17.95 -13.69
N TYR A 197 7.55 18.55 -12.51
CA TYR A 197 7.95 17.86 -11.29
C TYR A 197 6.88 16.90 -10.77
N LEU A 198 5.63 17.36 -10.69
CA LEU A 198 4.47 16.54 -10.30
C LEU A 198 4.27 15.37 -11.27
N LEU A 199 4.31 15.64 -12.58
CA LEU A 199 4.23 14.60 -13.61
C LEU A 199 5.41 13.63 -13.51
N GLY A 200 6.61 14.17 -13.29
CA GLY A 200 7.82 13.38 -13.08
C GLY A 200 7.72 12.46 -11.86
N ALA A 201 7.13 12.92 -10.75
CA ALA A 201 6.97 12.11 -9.54
C ALA A 201 6.08 10.90 -9.81
N VAL A 202 4.97 11.10 -10.52
CA VAL A 202 4.08 10.01 -10.95
C VAL A 202 4.78 9.10 -11.96
N TRP A 203 5.36 9.67 -13.01
CA TRP A 203 5.96 8.93 -14.12
C TRP A 203 7.14 8.07 -13.67
N ARG A 204 8.03 8.59 -12.81
CA ARG A 204 9.18 7.83 -12.30
C ARG A 204 8.75 6.65 -11.43
N ASN A 205 7.66 6.78 -10.67
CA ASN A 205 7.13 5.66 -9.89
C ASN A 205 6.43 4.63 -10.81
N LEU A 206 5.64 5.09 -11.79
CA LEU A 206 5.01 4.21 -12.77
C LEU A 206 6.02 3.48 -13.66
N SER A 207 7.14 4.11 -14.02
CA SER A 207 8.16 3.48 -14.86
C SER A 207 8.87 2.33 -14.13
N CYS A 208 8.89 2.32 -12.80
CA CYS A 208 9.30 1.15 -12.03
C CYS A 208 8.30 -0.01 -12.11
N LEU A 209 7.02 0.28 -12.41
CA LEU A 209 5.94 -0.71 -12.52
C LEU A 209 5.78 -1.27 -13.95
N PHE A 210 5.94 -0.44 -14.98
CA PHE A 210 5.81 -0.79 -16.41
C PHE A 210 6.93 -0.11 -17.25
N PRO A 211 7.74 -0.85 -18.02
CA PRO A 211 8.26 -2.16 -17.77
C PRO A 211 9.69 -2.12 -17.25
N PHE A 212 9.76 -2.20 -15.92
CA PHE A 212 10.63 -3.05 -15.11
C PHE A 212 12.16 -2.92 -15.24
N GLY A 213 12.84 -3.00 -14.09
CA GLY A 213 14.20 -3.52 -13.99
C GLY A 213 14.41 -4.97 -14.53
N TYR A 214 13.44 -5.51 -15.27
CA TYR A 214 13.47 -6.76 -16.06
C TYR A 214 13.52 -6.50 -17.59
N GLY A 215 13.54 -5.25 -18.04
CA GLY A 215 13.71 -4.89 -19.44
C GLY A 215 12.55 -5.29 -20.36
N PRO A 216 12.82 -5.59 -21.65
CA PRO A 216 11.81 -5.83 -22.69
C PRO A 216 10.77 -6.92 -22.38
N ALA A 217 11.14 -7.95 -21.61
CA ALA A 217 10.23 -9.02 -21.23
C ALA A 217 9.04 -8.53 -20.41
N GLY A 218 9.29 -7.56 -19.53
CA GLY A 218 8.24 -6.96 -18.73
C GLY A 218 7.32 -6.03 -19.53
N LEU A 219 7.82 -5.41 -20.62
CA LEU A 219 7.02 -4.59 -21.54
C LEU A 219 6.00 -5.46 -22.24
N MET A 220 6.47 -6.60 -22.76
CA MET A 220 5.63 -7.57 -23.43
C MET A 220 4.56 -8.14 -22.51
N ALA A 221 4.89 -8.47 -21.25
CA ALA A 221 3.91 -8.96 -20.28
C ALA A 221 2.83 -7.92 -19.93
N GLY A 222 3.23 -6.66 -19.73
CA GLY A 222 2.30 -5.56 -19.48
C GLY A 222 1.37 -5.29 -20.67
N LEU A 223 1.92 -5.26 -21.89
CA LEU A 223 1.15 -5.13 -23.12
C LEU A 223 0.20 -6.32 -23.34
N ALA A 224 0.65 -7.54 -23.08
CA ALA A 224 -0.19 -8.73 -23.18
C ALA A 224 -1.40 -8.67 -22.24
N LEU A 225 -1.21 -8.22 -20.98
CA LEU A 225 -2.31 -8.03 -20.03
C LEU A 225 -3.31 -6.96 -20.50
N LEU A 226 -2.82 -5.83 -21.01
CA LEU A 226 -3.66 -4.75 -21.53
C LEU A 226 -4.44 -5.18 -22.78
N ILE A 227 -3.78 -5.87 -23.72
CA ILE A 227 -4.40 -6.40 -24.94
C ILE A 227 -5.44 -7.46 -24.58
N PHE A 228 -5.14 -8.37 -23.63
CA PHE A 228 -6.08 -9.38 -23.17
C PHE A 228 -7.33 -8.75 -22.54
N ALA A 229 -7.16 -7.73 -21.69
CA ALA A 229 -8.28 -6.99 -21.11
C ALA A 229 -9.12 -6.28 -22.19
N ALA A 230 -8.48 -5.62 -23.15
CA ALA A 230 -9.14 -4.91 -24.25
C ALA A 230 -9.91 -5.87 -25.19
N TYR A 231 -9.29 -7.00 -25.56
CA TYR A 231 -9.91 -8.05 -26.37
C TYR A 231 -11.19 -8.58 -25.71
N ARG A 232 -11.15 -8.88 -24.40
CA ARG A 232 -12.32 -9.38 -23.67
C ARG A 232 -13.45 -8.36 -23.60
N LEU A 233 -13.12 -7.10 -23.30
CA LEU A 233 -14.07 -5.98 -23.30
C LEU A 233 -14.78 -5.85 -24.65
N TYR A 234 -14.03 -5.98 -25.75
CA TYR A 234 -14.56 -5.91 -27.10
C TYR A 234 -15.45 -7.12 -27.46
N VAL A 235 -14.98 -8.35 -27.18
CA VAL A 235 -15.65 -9.59 -27.61
C VAL A 235 -16.89 -9.90 -26.79
N TYR A 236 -16.81 -9.78 -25.46
CA TYR A 236 -17.88 -10.26 -24.57
C TYR A 236 -18.92 -9.20 -24.23
N LYS A 237 -18.77 -7.96 -24.74
CA LYS A 237 -19.67 -6.81 -24.52
C LYS A 237 -20.31 -6.84 -23.12
N VAL A 238 -19.46 -6.97 -22.11
CA VAL A 238 -19.93 -7.26 -20.76
C VAL A 238 -20.72 -6.05 -20.27
N SER A 239 -21.97 -6.29 -19.88
CA SER A 239 -22.90 -5.27 -19.39
C SER A 239 -23.42 -5.71 -18.02
N GLY A 240 -23.70 -4.74 -17.13
CA GLY A 240 -24.24 -5.03 -15.79
C GLY A 240 -23.25 -4.92 -14.62
N TRP A 241 -22.10 -4.26 -14.77
CA TRP A 241 -21.16 -4.06 -13.66
C TRP A 241 -21.71 -3.11 -12.59
N ASP A 242 -21.40 -3.36 -11.33
CA ASP A 242 -21.69 -2.42 -10.25
C ASP A 242 -20.76 -1.20 -10.35
N ARG A 243 -21.31 -0.10 -10.90
CA ARG A 243 -20.60 1.17 -11.04
C ARG A 243 -20.10 1.73 -9.70
N LYS A 244 -20.82 1.50 -8.60
CA LYS A 244 -20.41 2.00 -7.28
C LYS A 244 -19.21 1.21 -6.77
N TYR A 245 -19.21 -0.11 -6.96
CA TYR A 245 -18.08 -0.97 -6.61
C TYR A 245 -16.83 -0.62 -7.42
N LEU A 246 -16.96 -0.47 -8.75
CA LEU A 246 -15.86 -0.04 -9.61
C LEU A 246 -15.32 1.34 -9.23
N THR A 247 -16.21 2.27 -8.89
CA THR A 247 -15.81 3.62 -8.42
C THR A 247 -15.07 3.54 -7.09
N ALA A 248 -15.49 2.67 -6.17
CA ALA A 248 -14.80 2.45 -4.90
C ALA A 248 -13.42 1.82 -5.11
N LEU A 249 -13.27 0.84 -6.00
CA LEU A 249 -11.96 0.29 -6.38
C LEU A 249 -11.05 1.37 -6.98
N ALA A 250 -11.56 2.18 -7.90
CA ALA A 250 -10.82 3.27 -8.52
C ALA A 250 -10.38 4.33 -7.50
N ALA A 251 -11.26 4.70 -6.57
CA ALA A 251 -10.95 5.65 -5.50
C ALA A 251 -9.78 5.15 -4.63
N ILE A 252 -9.75 3.85 -4.30
CA ILE A 252 -8.64 3.25 -3.55
C ILE A 252 -7.36 3.19 -4.41
N ALA A 253 -7.50 2.86 -5.70
CA ALA A 253 -6.37 2.77 -6.63
C ALA A 253 -5.64 4.10 -6.85
N VAL A 254 -6.34 5.22 -6.67
CA VAL A 254 -5.80 6.58 -6.83
C VAL A 254 -5.00 7.06 -5.61
N ILE A 255 -5.17 6.43 -4.43
CA ILE A 255 -4.51 6.85 -3.18
C ILE A 255 -2.97 6.96 -3.31
N PRO A 256 -2.24 6.00 -3.89
CA PRO A 256 -0.79 6.13 -4.09
C PRO A 256 -0.40 7.33 -4.98
N PHE A 257 -1.22 7.68 -5.97
CA PHE A 257 -0.97 8.83 -6.84
C PHE A 257 -1.18 10.15 -6.11
N ILE A 258 -2.23 10.27 -5.29
CA ILE A 258 -2.42 11.44 -4.42
C ILE A 258 -1.19 11.63 -3.53
N ARG A 259 -0.69 10.53 -2.94
CA ARG A 259 0.55 10.55 -2.17
C ARG A 259 1.72 11.03 -2.99
N PHE A 260 1.89 10.56 -4.23
CA PHE A 260 2.99 11.00 -5.10
C PHE A 260 2.93 12.49 -5.43
N LEU A 261 1.74 13.06 -5.55
CA LEU A 261 1.56 14.50 -5.82
C LEU A 261 1.80 15.35 -4.57
N VAL A 262 1.26 14.92 -3.42
CA VAL A 262 1.46 15.62 -2.14
C VAL A 262 2.95 15.60 -1.79
N LEU A 263 3.58 14.41 -1.76
CA LEU A 263 4.98 14.24 -1.39
C LEU A 263 5.88 14.17 -2.63
N HIS A 264 5.71 15.09 -3.58
CA HIS A 264 6.31 14.94 -4.91
C HIS A 264 7.84 15.02 -4.91
N ASN A 265 8.49 15.85 -4.08
CA ASN A 265 9.96 15.80 -4.02
C ASN A 265 10.45 14.43 -3.55
N HIS A 266 9.86 13.95 -2.45
CA HIS A 266 10.21 12.65 -1.91
C HIS A 266 9.91 11.51 -2.92
N SER A 267 8.74 11.53 -3.55
CA SER A 267 8.33 10.50 -4.52
C SER A 267 9.17 10.54 -5.79
N TYR A 268 9.63 11.72 -6.22
CA TYR A 268 10.47 11.87 -7.40
C TYR A 268 11.89 11.38 -7.16
N LEU A 269 12.50 11.72 -6.02
CA LEU A 269 13.86 11.30 -5.68
C LEU A 269 13.93 9.83 -5.30
N HIS A 270 12.91 9.34 -4.59
CA HIS A 270 12.89 7.99 -4.00
C HIS A 270 11.96 7.00 -4.72
N TYR A 271 11.64 7.30 -5.98
CA TYR A 271 10.80 6.47 -6.85
C TYR A 271 11.17 4.98 -6.85
N PHE A 272 12.47 4.65 -6.70
CA PHE A 272 13.01 3.28 -6.69
C PHE A 272 12.55 2.42 -5.50
N PHE A 273 11.94 3.01 -4.46
CA PHE A 273 11.19 2.26 -3.46
C PHE A 273 9.76 2.71 -3.23
N THR A 274 9.43 3.99 -3.45
CA THR A 274 8.07 4.48 -3.25
C THR A 274 7.08 3.87 -4.23
N TYR A 275 7.54 3.38 -5.40
CA TYR A 275 6.68 2.72 -6.38
C TYR A 275 5.98 1.48 -5.84
N ARG A 276 6.54 0.85 -4.79
CA ARG A 276 5.95 -0.35 -4.18
C ARG A 276 4.58 -0.08 -3.54
N ALA A 277 4.27 1.19 -3.25
CA ALA A 277 2.91 1.61 -2.87
C ALA A 277 1.86 1.31 -3.96
N LEU A 278 2.27 1.23 -5.23
CA LEU A 278 1.40 0.88 -6.36
C LEU A 278 0.90 -0.57 -6.32
N MET A 279 1.36 -1.43 -5.41
CA MET A 279 0.75 -2.74 -5.20
C MET A 279 -0.76 -2.62 -4.96
N GLY A 280 -1.21 -1.61 -4.19
CA GLY A 280 -2.63 -1.34 -4.01
C GLY A 280 -3.35 -1.00 -5.33
N THR A 281 -2.74 -0.17 -6.17
CA THR A 281 -3.26 0.17 -7.51
C THR A 281 -3.34 -1.06 -8.41
N VAL A 282 -2.29 -1.89 -8.45
CA VAL A 282 -2.27 -3.13 -9.24
C VAL A 282 -3.34 -4.10 -8.76
N THR A 283 -3.45 -4.32 -7.45
CA THR A 283 -4.48 -5.18 -6.88
C THR A 283 -5.87 -4.68 -7.26
N ALA A 284 -6.15 -3.38 -7.13
CA ALA A 284 -7.42 -2.80 -7.56
C ALA A 284 -7.68 -2.99 -9.06
N ALA A 285 -6.68 -2.77 -9.92
CA ALA A 285 -6.80 -2.95 -11.37
C ALA A 285 -7.12 -4.40 -11.74
N VAL A 286 -6.45 -5.38 -11.12
CA VAL A 286 -6.75 -6.80 -11.33
C VAL A 286 -8.17 -7.14 -10.86
N LEU A 287 -8.64 -6.58 -9.74
CA LEU A 287 -10.01 -6.77 -9.27
C LEU A 287 -11.05 -6.13 -10.21
N VAL A 288 -10.75 -4.96 -10.79
CA VAL A 288 -11.59 -4.34 -11.83
C VAL A 288 -11.67 -5.24 -13.05
N ILE A 289 -10.54 -5.75 -13.54
CA ILE A 289 -10.50 -6.69 -14.67
C ILE A 289 -11.30 -7.95 -14.32
N TRP A 290 -11.18 -8.47 -13.11
CA TRP A 290 -11.94 -9.63 -12.67
C TRP A 290 -13.45 -9.38 -12.68
N GLU A 291 -13.89 -8.25 -12.11
CA GLU A 291 -15.31 -7.89 -12.04
C GLU A 291 -15.92 -7.69 -13.43
N ILE A 292 -15.18 -7.00 -14.31
CA ILE A 292 -15.56 -6.81 -15.70
C ILE A 292 -15.64 -8.14 -16.46
N ASN A 293 -14.85 -9.15 -16.07
CA ASN A 293 -14.83 -10.46 -16.70
C ASN A 293 -15.75 -11.48 -16.01
N ARG A 294 -16.46 -11.11 -14.94
CA ARG A 294 -17.37 -12.01 -14.23
C ARG A 294 -18.57 -12.33 -15.13
N PRO A 295 -18.88 -13.62 -15.38
CA PRO A 295 -20.04 -13.97 -16.20
C PRO A 295 -21.32 -13.46 -15.53
N SER A 296 -22.16 -12.77 -16.32
CA SER A 296 -23.48 -12.30 -15.90
C SER A 296 -24.39 -13.51 -15.63
N GLY A 297 -24.46 -13.98 -14.38
CA GLY A 297 -25.34 -15.09 -13.99
C GLY A 297 -24.89 -15.99 -12.83
N VAL A 298 -23.89 -15.63 -12.03
CA VAL A 298 -23.50 -16.38 -10.80
C VAL A 298 -23.29 -15.47 -9.58
#